data_AF-A0A2H1VDA8-F1
#
_entry.id   AF-A0A2H1VDA8-F1
#
_cell.length_a   1.000
_cell.length_b   1.000
_cell.length_c   1.000
_cell.angle_alpha   90.00
_cell.angle_beta   90.00
_cell.angle_gamma   90.00
#
_symmetry.space_group_name_H-M   'P 1'
#
loop_
_entity.id
_entity.type
_entity.pdbx_description
1 polymer ?
#
loop_
_entity_poly.entity_id
_entity_poly.type
_entity_poly.pdbx_seq_one_letter_code
_entity_poly.pdbx_strand_id
1 'polypeptide(L)'
;MFEESLVCNIKYIMFIRFLTGFRQNYNSSMLYRLISILYPPIFSIFLITSIYCSFYITNILYINCAVLDYTMFVLIAFYTKDEYIYKFYRFMYGVDNLPGAKKMFNRMYFFLKCYMAYIFCIRLVLVFLFCFNDYTWCFVNYPFAYSVNAINWITTDLGRFPIILVFSLFYCRTKLIRMTVDIESKAAIRDKYYVKKYINMYESLVNSLDIINKPIKVMGLANWSYVFIIVNITDPIVMMMGAAIVADLISDEYNYLRTKFIEIRIHCNNERHRSEFKQLQILLENYPLRFCILPNIPLTFSLFLCSISFAIINVIAVLQIES
;
A
#
# COMPACT_ATOMS: atom_id res chain seq x y z
N MET A 1 -25.58 12.06 14.13
CA MET A 1 -24.73 10.95 13.65
C MET A 1 -23.99 11.49 12.44
N PHE A 2 -22.77 12.01 12.63
CA PHE A 2 -21.99 12.55 11.50
C PHE A 2 -21.67 11.38 10.58
N GLU A 3 -22.18 11.38 9.35
CA GLU A 3 -21.59 10.56 8.29
C GLU A 3 -20.10 10.91 8.26
N GLU A 4 -19.26 9.97 8.70
CA GLU A 4 -17.84 10.20 8.85
C GLU A 4 -17.27 10.48 7.45
N SER A 5 -16.92 11.73 7.20
CA SER A 5 -16.40 12.14 5.90
C SER A 5 -15.07 11.44 5.63
N LEU A 6 -14.93 10.87 4.45
CA LEU A 6 -13.66 10.34 3.97
C LEU A 6 -12.80 11.50 3.44
N VAL A 7 -11.48 11.39 3.57
CA VAL A 7 -10.51 12.35 3.05
C VAL A 7 -10.64 12.52 1.53
N CYS A 8 -10.87 11.42 0.81
CA CYS A 8 -11.23 11.42 -0.60
C CYS A 8 -12.15 10.23 -0.92
N ASN A 9 -12.85 10.32 -2.06
CA ASN A 9 -13.83 9.31 -2.46
C ASN A 9 -13.16 8.06 -3.06
N ILE A 10 -12.71 7.15 -2.19
CA ILE A 10 -12.14 5.86 -2.58
C ILE A 10 -13.19 4.79 -2.94
N LYS A 11 -14.49 5.09 -2.84
CA LYS A 11 -15.56 4.10 -3.04
C LYS A 11 -15.49 3.42 -4.41
N TYR A 12 -15.11 4.17 -5.45
CA TYR A 12 -14.94 3.65 -6.81
C TYR A 12 -13.82 2.60 -6.92
N ILE A 13 -12.65 2.90 -6.33
CA ILE A 13 -11.49 2.01 -6.29
C ILE A 13 -11.85 0.72 -5.56
N MET A 14 -12.54 0.88 -4.42
CA MET A 14 -13.01 -0.24 -3.63
C MET A 14 -14.03 -1.06 -4.43
N PHE A 15 -15.00 -0.45 -5.09
CA PHE A 15 -15.96 -1.17 -5.92
C PHE A 15 -15.28 -2.00 -7.02
N ILE A 16 -14.25 -1.48 -7.71
CA ILE A 16 -13.48 -2.25 -8.70
C ILE A 16 -12.85 -3.49 -8.06
N ARG A 17 -12.24 -3.36 -6.87
CA ARG A 17 -11.67 -4.50 -6.14
C ARG A 17 -12.76 -5.51 -5.76
N PHE A 18 -13.96 -5.04 -5.41
CA PHE A 18 -15.07 -5.94 -5.15
C PHE A 18 -15.46 -6.74 -6.39
N LEU A 19 -15.52 -6.12 -7.56
CA LEU A 19 -15.81 -6.81 -8.83
C LEU A 19 -14.78 -7.92 -9.13
N THR A 20 -13.53 -7.78 -8.71
CA THR A 20 -12.50 -8.81 -8.89
C THR A 20 -12.43 -9.82 -7.75
N GLY A 21 -13.48 -9.94 -6.94
CA GLY A 21 -13.60 -11.00 -5.94
C GLY A 21 -13.00 -10.67 -4.57
N PHE A 22 -12.71 -9.40 -4.25
CA PHE A 22 -12.30 -9.02 -2.90
C PHE A 22 -13.50 -8.62 -2.05
N ARG A 23 -13.63 -9.22 -0.86
CA ARG A 23 -14.77 -8.97 0.03
C ARG A 23 -14.81 -7.51 0.51
N GLN A 24 -16.01 -6.93 0.48
CA GLN A 24 -16.27 -5.62 1.08
C GLN A 24 -17.50 -5.65 1.99
N ASN A 25 -17.45 -4.85 3.05
CA ASN A 25 -18.59 -4.64 3.93
C ASN A 25 -19.43 -3.45 3.44
N TYR A 26 -20.50 -3.73 2.70
CA TYR A 26 -21.47 -2.72 2.30
C TYR A 26 -22.55 -2.58 3.38
N ASN A 27 -22.63 -1.40 4.02
CA ASN A 27 -23.72 -1.03 4.93
C ASN A 27 -25.02 -0.76 4.15
N SER A 28 -25.59 -1.80 3.55
CA SER A 28 -26.73 -1.73 2.64
C SER A 28 -27.77 -2.81 2.98
N SER A 29 -28.77 -3.01 2.11
CA SER A 29 -29.84 -3.99 2.31
C SER A 29 -29.30 -5.41 2.54
N MET A 30 -30.11 -6.28 3.15
CA MET A 30 -29.74 -7.67 3.46
C MET A 30 -29.25 -8.43 2.22
N LEU A 31 -29.86 -8.18 1.06
CA LEU A 31 -29.47 -8.78 -0.23
C LEU A 31 -28.02 -8.40 -0.61
N TYR A 32 -27.67 -7.12 -0.57
CA TYR A 32 -26.32 -6.67 -0.92
C TYR A 32 -25.26 -7.17 0.07
N ARG A 33 -25.61 -7.28 1.36
CA ARG A 33 -24.74 -7.91 2.37
C ARG A 33 -24.51 -9.39 2.09
N LEU A 34 -25.54 -10.11 1.64
CA LEU A 34 -25.43 -11.53 1.28
C LEU A 34 -24.59 -11.70 0.00
N ILE A 35 -24.81 -10.87 -1.02
CA ILE A 35 -23.99 -10.83 -2.23
C ILE A 35 -22.53 -10.55 -1.88
N SER A 36 -22.25 -9.59 -0.98
CA SER A 36 -20.87 -9.26 -0.63
C SER A 36 -20.14 -10.36 0.15
N ILE A 37 -20.88 -11.30 0.73
CA ILE A 37 -20.33 -12.48 1.41
C ILE A 37 -20.17 -13.67 0.45
N LEU A 38 -21.16 -13.93 -0.41
CA LEU A 38 -21.20 -15.11 -1.28
C LEU A 38 -20.48 -14.92 -2.62
N TYR A 39 -20.38 -13.70 -3.15
CA TYR A 39 -19.71 -13.44 -4.43
C TYR A 39 -18.18 -13.68 -4.38
N PRO A 40 -17.42 -13.10 -3.43
CA PRO A 40 -15.97 -13.30 -3.36
C PRO A 40 -15.50 -14.77 -3.33
N PRO A 41 -16.08 -15.69 -2.52
CA PRO A 41 -15.64 -17.08 -2.47
C PRO A 41 -16.01 -17.84 -3.75
N ILE A 42 -17.20 -17.59 -4.31
CA ILE A 42 -17.63 -18.20 -5.58
C ILE A 42 -16.69 -17.77 -6.71
N PHE A 43 -16.42 -16.46 -6.81
CA PHE A 43 -15.48 -15.92 -7.79
C PHE A 43 -14.08 -16.51 -7.62
N SER A 44 -13.59 -16.62 -6.37
CA SER A 44 -12.27 -17.18 -6.08
C SER A 44 -12.18 -18.66 -6.48
N ILE A 45 -13.17 -19.48 -6.13
CA ILE A 45 -13.22 -20.90 -6.51
C ILE A 45 -13.28 -21.04 -8.03
N PHE A 46 -14.12 -20.23 -8.69
CA PHE A 46 -14.24 -20.23 -10.15
C PHE A 46 -12.91 -19.87 -10.81
N LEU A 47 -12.23 -18.81 -10.36
CA LEU A 47 -10.96 -18.36 -10.92
C LEU A 47 -9.87 -19.41 -10.72
N ILE A 48 -9.72 -19.95 -9.51
CA ILE A 48 -8.73 -20.99 -9.19
C ILE A 48 -8.97 -22.24 -10.02
N THR A 49 -10.22 -22.72 -10.09
CA THR A 49 -10.59 -23.88 -10.91
C THR A 49 -10.27 -23.62 -12.38
N SER A 50 -10.60 -22.42 -12.89
CA SER A 50 -10.33 -22.05 -14.28
C SER A 50 -8.83 -22.02 -14.59
N ILE A 51 -7.99 -21.54 -13.65
CA ILE A 51 -6.53 -21.55 -13.78
C ILE A 51 -6.01 -23.00 -13.85
N TYR A 52 -6.48 -23.89 -12.97
CA TYR A 52 -6.09 -25.31 -12.99
C TYR A 52 -6.70 -26.10 -14.16
N CYS A 53 -7.85 -25.71 -14.71
CA CYS A 53 -8.36 -26.33 -15.94
C CYS A 53 -7.57 -25.89 -17.18
N SER A 54 -6.92 -24.73 -17.10
CA SER A 54 -6.06 -24.17 -18.16
C SER A 54 -4.64 -24.79 -18.18
N PHE A 55 -4.43 -25.86 -17.40
CA PHE A 55 -3.13 -26.41 -16.98
C PHE A 55 -2.27 -27.05 -18.08
N TYR A 56 -2.76 -27.22 -19.30
CA TYR A 56 -2.05 -28.01 -20.32
C TYR A 56 -0.72 -27.40 -20.85
N ILE A 57 -0.27 -26.27 -20.30
CA ILE A 57 0.56 -25.30 -21.03
C ILE A 57 1.73 -24.75 -20.20
N THR A 58 1.50 -24.44 -18.92
CA THR A 58 2.47 -23.71 -18.08
C THR A 58 3.02 -24.59 -16.98
N ASN A 59 4.24 -24.27 -16.51
CA ASN A 59 4.88 -24.94 -15.39
C ASN A 59 3.96 -24.95 -14.15
N ILE A 60 3.72 -26.13 -13.57
CA ILE A 60 2.87 -26.31 -12.37
C ILE A 60 3.32 -25.42 -11.20
N LEU A 61 4.63 -25.20 -11.05
CA LEU A 61 5.17 -24.33 -10.02
C LEU A 61 4.70 -22.89 -10.20
N TYR A 62 4.66 -22.39 -11.43
CA TYR A 62 4.16 -21.05 -11.74
C TYR A 62 2.69 -20.90 -11.36
N ILE A 63 1.86 -21.87 -11.77
CA ILE A 63 0.43 -21.87 -11.45
C ILE A 63 0.21 -21.86 -9.94
N ASN A 64 0.88 -22.75 -9.22
CA ASN A 64 0.76 -22.83 -7.77
C ASN A 64 1.18 -21.51 -7.10
N CYS A 65 2.26 -20.88 -7.56
CA CYS A 65 2.67 -19.58 -7.04
C CYS A 65 1.62 -18.49 -7.32
N ALA A 66 1.06 -18.43 -8.53
CA ALA A 66 0.06 -17.44 -8.88
C ALA A 66 -1.25 -17.63 -8.08
N VAL A 67 -1.69 -18.88 -7.89
CA VAL A 67 -2.85 -19.22 -7.08
C VAL A 67 -2.61 -18.91 -5.60
N LEU A 68 -1.44 -19.25 -5.06
CA LEU A 68 -1.06 -18.91 -3.69
C LEU A 68 -1.05 -17.39 -3.48
N ASP A 69 -0.55 -16.61 -4.43
CA ASP A 69 -0.49 -15.16 -4.32
C ASP A 69 -1.89 -14.54 -4.29
N TYR A 70 -2.75 -14.94 -5.24
CA TYR A 70 -4.14 -14.52 -5.27
C TYR A 70 -4.90 -14.92 -3.99
N THR A 71 -4.79 -16.18 -3.58
CA THR A 71 -5.52 -16.69 -2.40
C THR A 71 -5.12 -15.98 -1.11
N MET A 72 -3.85 -15.61 -0.94
CA MET A 72 -3.40 -14.81 0.21
C MET A 72 -4.11 -13.46 0.26
N PHE A 73 -4.20 -12.72 -0.84
CA PHE A 73 -4.93 -11.44 -0.86
C PHE A 73 -6.43 -11.60 -0.62
N VAL A 74 -7.04 -12.64 -1.17
CA VAL A 74 -8.45 -12.97 -0.91
C VAL A 74 -8.66 -13.24 0.57
N LEU A 75 -7.86 -14.10 1.20
CA LEU A 75 -7.96 -14.41 2.63
C LEU A 75 -7.82 -13.17 3.50
N ILE A 76 -6.87 -12.29 3.19
CA ILE A 76 -6.69 -11.03 3.91
C ILE A 76 -7.92 -10.11 3.72
N ALA A 77 -8.43 -9.96 2.51
CA ALA A 77 -9.63 -9.18 2.24
C ALA A 77 -10.86 -9.77 2.97
N PHE A 78 -10.97 -11.09 3.05
CA PHE A 78 -12.04 -11.77 3.78
C PHE A 78 -11.99 -11.55 5.28
N TYR A 79 -10.79 -11.68 5.86
CA TYR A 79 -10.55 -11.51 7.29
C TYR A 79 -10.80 -10.06 7.71
N THR A 80 -10.23 -9.12 6.96
CA THR A 80 -10.28 -7.69 7.30
C THR A 80 -11.56 -6.98 6.82
N LYS A 81 -12.28 -7.58 5.86
CA LYS A 81 -13.42 -6.99 5.13
C LYS A 81 -13.08 -5.64 4.48
N ASP A 82 -11.79 -5.37 4.30
CA ASP A 82 -11.20 -4.09 3.91
C ASP A 82 -11.65 -2.86 4.76
N GLU A 83 -12.21 -3.08 5.96
CA GLU A 83 -12.69 -1.99 6.82
C GLU A 83 -11.53 -1.10 7.31
N TYR A 84 -10.33 -1.67 7.45
CA TYR A 84 -9.13 -0.92 7.85
C TYR A 84 -8.79 0.19 6.86
N ILE A 85 -9.03 0.00 5.56
CA ILE A 85 -8.78 1.02 4.54
C ILE A 85 -9.72 2.20 4.75
N TYR A 86 -11.01 1.95 4.94
CA TYR A 86 -11.99 3.00 5.21
C TYR A 86 -11.72 3.72 6.52
N LYS A 87 -11.36 2.99 7.58
CA LYS A 87 -10.96 3.58 8.86
C LYS A 87 -9.72 4.47 8.71
N PHE A 88 -8.76 4.05 7.90
CA PHE A 88 -7.55 4.83 7.64
C PHE A 88 -7.83 6.10 6.82
N TYR A 89 -8.77 6.03 5.87
CA TYR A 89 -9.21 7.14 5.02
C TYR A 89 -10.24 8.06 5.68
N ARG A 90 -10.67 7.76 6.90
CA ARG A 90 -11.54 8.64 7.69
C ARG A 90 -10.82 9.95 7.98
N PHE A 91 -11.56 11.05 7.90
CA PHE A 91 -11.04 12.38 8.19
C PHE A 91 -10.55 12.48 9.63
N MET A 92 -9.29 12.89 9.80
CA MET A 92 -8.64 13.12 11.09
C MET A 92 -8.61 14.62 11.38
N TYR A 93 -9.42 15.04 12.35
CA TYR A 93 -9.41 16.41 12.84
C TYR A 93 -8.02 16.78 13.38
N GLY A 94 -7.53 17.95 12.99
CA GLY A 94 -6.17 18.41 13.31
C GLY A 94 -5.23 18.27 12.12
N VAL A 95 -5.07 17.07 11.55
CA VAL A 95 -4.16 16.83 10.42
C VAL A 95 -4.82 17.17 9.08
N ASP A 96 -6.02 16.67 8.84
CA ASP A 96 -6.67 16.78 7.53
C ASP A 96 -7.35 18.15 7.30
N ASN A 97 -7.43 18.98 8.36
CA ASN A 97 -7.94 20.35 8.30
C ASN A 97 -6.83 21.41 8.09
N LEU A 98 -5.58 20.99 7.89
CA LEU A 98 -4.45 21.89 7.69
C LEU A 98 -4.57 22.68 6.37
N PRO A 99 -4.01 23.90 6.30
CA PRO A 99 -3.99 24.68 5.07
C PRO A 99 -3.27 23.90 3.96
N GLY A 100 -3.90 23.81 2.78
CA GLY A 100 -3.38 23.06 1.65
C GLY A 100 -3.76 21.56 1.62
N ALA A 101 -4.33 21.00 2.69
CA ALA A 101 -4.74 19.59 2.76
C ALA A 101 -5.69 19.20 1.62
N LYS A 102 -6.75 19.97 1.38
CA LYS A 102 -7.71 19.74 0.29
C LYS A 102 -7.04 19.65 -1.08
N LYS A 103 -6.08 20.55 -1.36
CA LYS A 103 -5.34 20.55 -2.63
C LYS A 103 -4.47 19.31 -2.76
N MET A 104 -3.83 18.89 -1.67
CA MET A 104 -2.97 17.70 -1.65
C MET A 104 -3.78 16.41 -1.82
N PHE A 105 -4.90 16.27 -1.12
CA PHE A 105 -5.78 15.11 -1.24
C PHE A 105 -6.44 15.00 -2.62
N ASN A 106 -6.80 16.12 -3.25
CA ASN A 106 -7.29 16.11 -4.62
C ASN A 106 -6.22 15.61 -5.61
N ARG A 107 -4.95 16.04 -5.44
CA ARG A 107 -3.83 15.56 -6.25
C ARG A 107 -3.58 14.06 -6.03
N MET A 108 -3.60 13.61 -4.77
CA MET A 108 -3.49 12.18 -4.44
C MET A 108 -4.63 11.38 -5.08
N TYR A 109 -5.86 11.86 -5.00
CA TYR A 109 -7.01 11.19 -5.60
C TYR A 109 -6.89 11.08 -7.12
N PHE A 110 -6.46 12.14 -7.78
CA PHE A 110 -6.17 12.12 -9.21
C PHE A 110 -5.04 11.14 -9.55
N PHE A 111 -3.94 11.16 -8.79
CA PHE A 111 -2.85 10.21 -8.91
C PHE A 111 -3.34 8.76 -8.79
N LEU A 112 -4.16 8.43 -7.79
CA LEU A 112 -4.70 7.08 -7.59
C LEU A 112 -5.56 6.61 -8.78
N LYS A 113 -6.35 7.51 -9.39
CA LYS A 113 -7.11 7.20 -10.62
C LYS A 113 -6.19 6.94 -11.80
N CYS A 114 -5.23 7.83 -12.04
CA CYS A 114 -4.26 7.68 -13.11
C CYS A 114 -3.44 6.40 -12.94
N TYR A 115 -3.04 6.07 -11.72
CA TYR A 115 -2.28 4.87 -11.40
C TYR A 115 -3.08 3.59 -11.61
N MET A 116 -4.37 3.58 -11.22
CA MET A 116 -5.26 2.45 -11.51
C MET A 116 -5.48 2.26 -13.02
N ALA A 117 -5.71 3.36 -13.77
CA ALA A 117 -5.82 3.30 -15.23
C ALA A 117 -4.51 2.82 -15.87
N TYR A 118 -3.36 3.30 -15.38
CA TYR A 118 -2.03 2.90 -15.84
C TYR A 118 -1.78 1.40 -15.65
N ILE A 119 -2.09 0.82 -14.48
CA ILE A 119 -1.97 -0.62 -14.25
C ILE A 119 -2.80 -1.39 -15.28
N PHE A 120 -4.06 -0.99 -15.46
CA PHE A 120 -4.95 -1.66 -16.41
C PHE A 120 -4.43 -1.56 -17.85
N CYS A 121 -4.01 -0.37 -18.28
CA CYS A 121 -3.44 -0.15 -19.61
C CYS A 121 -2.16 -0.96 -19.84
N ILE A 122 -1.24 -1.00 -18.88
CA ILE A 122 -0.02 -1.81 -18.99
C ILE A 122 -0.37 -3.28 -19.15
N ARG A 123 -1.30 -3.79 -18.35
CA ARG A 123 -1.73 -5.19 -18.48
C ARG A 123 -2.33 -5.47 -19.85
N LEU A 124 -3.19 -4.60 -20.35
CA LEU A 124 -3.74 -4.73 -21.69
C LEU A 124 -2.65 -4.70 -22.78
N VAL A 125 -1.64 -3.83 -22.65
CA VAL A 125 -0.52 -3.77 -23.59
C VAL A 125 0.33 -5.05 -23.53
N LEU A 126 0.66 -5.54 -22.33
CA LEU A 126 1.41 -6.79 -22.16
C LEU A 126 0.65 -7.99 -22.73
N VAL A 127 -0.65 -8.04 -22.46
CA VAL A 127 -1.59 -9.01 -23.03
C VAL A 127 -1.53 -8.93 -24.57
N PHE A 128 -1.70 -7.75 -25.14
CA PHE A 128 -1.66 -7.55 -26.59
C PHE A 128 -0.32 -7.94 -27.23
N LEU A 129 0.81 -7.54 -26.63
CA LEU A 129 2.15 -7.88 -27.10
C LEU A 129 2.40 -9.38 -27.08
N PHE A 130 1.97 -10.07 -26.01
CA PHE A 130 2.06 -11.52 -25.93
C PHE A 130 1.27 -12.20 -27.05
N CYS A 131 0.04 -11.75 -27.31
CA CYS A 131 -0.76 -12.31 -28.40
C CYS A 131 -0.28 -11.93 -29.80
N PHE A 132 0.44 -10.83 -29.94
CA PHE A 132 1.09 -10.49 -31.20
C PHE A 132 2.27 -11.42 -31.49
N ASN A 133 3.05 -11.78 -30.45
CA ASN A 133 4.16 -12.71 -30.57
C ASN A 133 3.69 -14.15 -30.84
N ASP A 134 2.64 -14.60 -30.13
CA ASP A 134 2.13 -15.97 -30.16
C ASP A 134 0.64 -16.02 -30.54
N TYR A 135 0.31 -15.57 -31.75
CA TYR A 135 -1.07 -15.44 -32.23
C TYR A 135 -1.87 -16.75 -32.20
N THR A 136 -1.27 -17.85 -32.65
CA THR A 136 -1.92 -19.18 -32.71
C THR A 136 -2.33 -19.66 -31.32
N TRP A 137 -1.50 -19.36 -30.33
CA TRP A 137 -1.76 -19.68 -28.93
C TRP A 137 -2.93 -18.89 -28.36
N CYS A 138 -2.93 -17.58 -28.55
CA CYS A 138 -3.97 -16.70 -28.00
C CYS A 138 -5.35 -16.91 -28.63
N PHE A 139 -5.43 -17.03 -29.95
CA PHE A 139 -6.72 -16.94 -30.65
C PHE A 139 -7.24 -18.27 -31.18
N VAL A 140 -6.35 -19.24 -31.47
CA VAL A 140 -6.74 -20.49 -32.13
C VAL A 140 -6.83 -21.64 -31.14
N ASN A 141 -5.80 -21.81 -30.31
CA ASN A 141 -5.70 -23.00 -29.48
C ASN A 141 -6.33 -22.83 -28.10
N TYR A 142 -6.13 -21.68 -27.43
CA TYR A 142 -6.47 -21.54 -26.01
C TYR A 142 -6.99 -20.14 -25.58
N PRO A 143 -8.00 -19.56 -26.26
CA PRO A 143 -8.51 -18.22 -25.93
C PRO A 143 -9.09 -18.12 -24.51
N PHE A 144 -9.73 -19.20 -24.02
CA PHE A 144 -10.27 -19.25 -22.66
C PHE A 144 -9.16 -19.18 -21.60
N ALA A 145 -8.17 -20.08 -21.68
CA ALA A 145 -7.04 -20.12 -20.74
C ALA A 145 -6.30 -18.78 -20.67
N TYR A 146 -6.13 -18.16 -21.83
CA TYR A 146 -5.52 -16.85 -21.93
C TYR A 146 -6.32 -15.76 -21.21
N SER A 147 -7.64 -15.71 -21.44
CA SER A 147 -8.53 -14.74 -20.76
C SER A 147 -8.52 -14.91 -19.24
N VAL A 148 -8.49 -16.15 -18.75
CA VAL A 148 -8.41 -16.47 -17.33
C VAL A 148 -7.09 -15.98 -16.73
N ASN A 149 -5.97 -16.19 -17.41
CA ASN A 149 -4.66 -15.70 -16.95
C ASN A 149 -4.61 -14.16 -16.91
N ALA A 150 -5.16 -13.48 -17.91
CA ALA A 150 -5.25 -12.03 -17.93
C ALA A 150 -6.10 -11.49 -16.76
N ILE A 151 -7.25 -12.11 -16.50
CA ILE A 151 -8.12 -11.77 -15.36
C ILE A 151 -7.38 -12.00 -14.04
N ASN A 152 -6.65 -13.12 -13.92
CA ASN A 152 -5.88 -13.43 -12.73
C ASN A 152 -4.81 -12.36 -12.46
N TRP A 153 -4.05 -11.94 -13.47
CA TRP A 153 -3.04 -10.89 -13.31
C TRP A 153 -3.64 -9.56 -12.86
N ILE A 154 -4.74 -9.11 -13.49
CA ILE A 154 -5.44 -7.88 -13.10
C ILE A 154 -5.97 -7.99 -11.67
N THR A 155 -6.53 -9.14 -11.31
CA THR A 155 -7.08 -9.40 -9.99
C THR A 155 -5.99 -9.36 -8.91
N THR A 156 -4.84 -9.98 -9.16
CA THR A 156 -3.71 -9.96 -8.23
C THR A 156 -3.15 -8.55 -8.03
N ASP A 157 -3.04 -7.74 -9.08
CA ASP A 157 -2.62 -6.34 -8.97
C ASP A 157 -3.60 -5.50 -8.14
N LEU A 158 -4.91 -5.74 -8.31
CA LEU A 158 -5.95 -5.11 -7.49
C LEU A 158 -5.93 -5.60 -6.04
N GLY A 159 -5.45 -6.82 -5.79
CA GLY A 159 -5.18 -7.36 -4.46
C GLY A 159 -4.08 -6.60 -3.72
N ARG A 160 -3.04 -6.16 -4.45
CA ARG A 160 -1.90 -5.38 -3.92
C ARG A 160 -2.18 -3.88 -3.78
N PHE A 161 -3.16 -3.36 -4.51
CA PHE A 161 -3.54 -1.94 -4.53
C PHE A 161 -3.78 -1.28 -3.15
N PRO A 162 -4.29 -1.96 -2.11
CA PRO A 162 -4.41 -1.40 -0.75
C PRO A 162 -3.13 -0.83 -0.18
N ILE A 163 -1.98 -1.43 -0.51
CA ILE A 163 -0.67 -0.95 -0.07
C ILE A 163 -0.47 0.47 -0.60
N ILE A 164 -0.67 0.68 -1.91
CA ILE A 164 -0.55 2.01 -2.53
C ILE A 164 -1.51 3.01 -1.89
N LEU A 165 -2.78 2.62 -1.64
CA LEU A 165 -3.76 3.50 -0.98
C LEU A 165 -3.28 3.97 0.40
N VAL A 166 -2.72 3.07 1.18
CA VAL A 166 -2.28 3.38 2.54
C VAL A 166 -1.03 4.26 2.50
N PHE A 167 -0.01 3.85 1.76
CA PHE A 167 1.24 4.60 1.66
C PHE A 167 1.03 6.00 1.07
N SER A 168 0.15 6.15 0.08
CA SER A 168 -0.14 7.47 -0.52
C SER A 168 -0.76 8.44 0.48
N LEU A 169 -1.76 8.00 1.25
CA LEU A 169 -2.42 8.86 2.23
C LEU A 169 -1.48 9.15 3.41
N PHE A 170 -0.72 8.15 3.85
CA PHE A 170 0.25 8.33 4.92
C PHE A 170 1.33 9.35 4.55
N TYR A 171 1.91 9.24 3.35
CA TYR A 171 2.83 10.25 2.81
C TYR A 171 2.20 11.65 2.78
N CYS A 172 0.94 11.75 2.31
CA CYS A 172 0.26 13.05 2.25
C CYS A 172 0.12 13.68 3.64
N ARG A 173 -0.29 12.92 4.65
CA ARG A 173 -0.46 13.44 6.01
C ARG A 173 0.87 13.84 6.65
N THR A 174 1.90 13.01 6.53
CA THR A 174 3.23 13.35 7.06
C THR A 174 3.79 14.62 6.41
N LYS A 175 3.64 14.75 5.08
CA LYS A 175 4.07 15.96 4.35
C LYS A 175 3.25 17.20 4.71
N LEU A 176 1.96 17.07 4.99
CA LEU A 176 1.13 18.18 5.48
C LEU A 176 1.62 18.69 6.84
N ILE A 177 1.97 17.79 7.75
CA ILE A 177 2.54 18.17 9.05
C ILE A 177 3.85 18.93 8.83
N ARG A 178 4.76 18.43 7.98
CA ARG A 178 5.99 19.15 7.63
C ARG A 178 5.72 20.54 7.10
N MET A 179 4.88 20.68 6.08
CA MET A 179 4.59 21.98 5.48
C MET A 179 4.03 22.96 6.52
N THR A 180 3.21 22.46 7.45
CA THR A 180 2.66 23.28 8.54
C THR A 180 3.74 23.69 9.53
N VAL A 181 4.65 22.79 9.92
CA VAL A 181 5.81 23.15 10.76
C VAL A 181 6.65 24.23 10.09
N ASP A 182 6.91 24.12 8.78
CA ASP A 182 7.74 25.10 8.06
C ASP A 182 7.08 26.49 8.00
N ILE A 183 5.76 26.55 7.79
CA ILE A 183 5.00 27.80 7.77
C ILE A 183 4.90 28.41 9.16
N GLU A 184 4.52 27.60 10.15
CA GLU A 184 4.21 28.10 11.49
C GLU A 184 5.47 28.32 12.33
N SER A 185 6.56 27.57 12.15
CA SER A 185 7.78 27.68 12.97
C SER A 185 8.37 29.09 13.08
N LYS A 186 8.15 29.94 12.06
CA LYS A 186 8.58 31.35 12.06
C LYS A 186 7.72 32.26 12.95
N ALA A 187 6.45 31.91 13.16
CA ALA A 187 5.48 32.68 13.96
C ALA A 187 5.15 32.03 15.33
N ALA A 188 5.46 30.73 15.47
CA ALA A 188 4.99 29.83 16.51
C ALA A 188 5.51 30.07 17.92
N ILE A 189 6.66 30.75 18.06
CA ILE A 189 7.33 30.92 19.36
C ILE A 189 6.45 31.72 20.36
N ARG A 190 5.38 32.35 19.89
CA ARG A 190 4.44 33.12 20.72
C ARG A 190 3.19 32.36 21.17
N ASP A 191 2.82 31.23 20.57
CA ASP A 191 1.58 30.51 20.91
C ASP A 191 1.83 29.39 21.93
N LYS A 192 1.15 29.49 23.08
CA LYS A 192 1.22 28.56 24.21
C LYS A 192 0.79 27.13 23.83
N TYR A 193 -0.08 26.96 22.82
CA TYR A 193 -0.63 25.65 22.45
C TYR A 193 0.07 24.99 21.26
N TYR A 194 1.10 25.64 20.71
CA TYR A 194 1.77 25.21 19.50
C TYR A 194 2.32 23.78 19.59
N VAL A 195 3.11 23.47 20.62
CA VAL A 195 3.76 22.16 20.75
C VAL A 195 2.75 21.05 20.96
N LYS A 196 1.75 21.28 21.81
CA LYS A 196 0.68 20.31 22.08
C LYS A 196 -0.14 19.96 20.84
N LYS A 197 -0.36 20.91 19.94
CA LYS A 197 -0.99 20.67 18.64
C LYS A 197 -0.20 19.64 17.82
N TYR A 198 1.14 19.72 17.75
CA TYR A 198 1.96 18.75 17.02
C TYR A 198 2.02 17.38 17.69
N ILE A 199 2.06 17.33 19.03
CA ILE A 199 1.96 16.07 19.79
C ILE A 199 0.67 15.35 19.38
N ASN A 200 -0.48 16.04 19.46
CA ASN A 200 -1.77 15.44 19.11
C ASN A 200 -1.84 14.99 17.64
N MET A 201 -1.27 15.77 16.71
CA MET A 201 -1.21 15.39 15.29
C MET A 201 -0.38 14.13 15.08
N TYR A 202 0.78 14.05 15.72
CA TYR A 202 1.66 12.90 15.59
C TYR A 202 1.07 11.65 16.24
N GLU A 203 0.48 11.77 17.43
CA GLU A 203 -0.25 10.69 18.09
C GLU A 203 -1.40 10.17 17.22
N SER A 204 -2.16 11.07 16.58
CA SER A 204 -3.21 10.67 15.63
C SER A 204 -2.63 9.87 14.45
N LEU A 205 -1.43 10.23 13.96
CA LEU A 205 -0.75 9.47 12.91
C LEU A 205 -0.32 8.09 13.40
N VAL A 206 0.33 8.00 14.56
CA VAL A 206 0.77 6.72 15.14
C VAL A 206 -0.42 5.79 15.38
N ASN A 207 -1.49 6.31 15.98
CA ASN A 207 -2.72 5.53 16.20
C ASN A 207 -3.32 5.04 14.86
N SER A 208 -3.24 5.85 13.80
CA SER A 208 -3.70 5.43 12.48
C SER A 208 -2.82 4.34 11.85
N LEU A 209 -1.51 4.38 12.10
CA LEU A 209 -0.57 3.34 11.68
C LEU A 209 -0.87 2.01 12.38
N ASP A 210 -1.18 2.02 13.67
CA ASP A 210 -1.45 0.80 14.42
C ASP A 210 -2.67 0.03 13.91
N ILE A 211 -3.69 0.75 13.41
CA ILE A 211 -4.87 0.14 12.78
C ILE A 211 -4.50 -0.66 11.53
N ILE A 212 -3.55 -0.15 10.74
CA ILE A 212 -3.16 -0.72 9.44
C ILE A 212 -1.94 -1.65 9.53
N ASN A 213 -1.20 -1.62 10.64
CA ASN A 213 0.08 -2.31 10.79
C ASN A 213 -0.03 -3.82 10.56
N LYS A 214 -1.03 -4.46 11.18
CA LYS A 214 -1.25 -5.91 11.07
C LYS A 214 -1.54 -6.37 9.63
N PRO A 215 -2.58 -5.88 8.93
CA PRO A 215 -2.89 -6.35 7.58
C PRO A 215 -1.77 -6.05 6.58
N ILE A 216 -1.11 -4.89 6.70
CA ILE A 216 -0.05 -4.50 5.77
C ILE A 216 1.21 -5.34 5.99
N LYS A 217 1.57 -5.69 7.22
CA LYS A 217 2.68 -6.60 7.49
C LYS A 217 2.47 -7.96 6.84
N VAL A 218 1.25 -8.52 6.95
CA VAL A 218 0.93 -9.80 6.32
C VAL A 218 0.98 -9.69 4.79
N MET A 219 0.40 -8.63 4.20
CA MET A 219 0.48 -8.39 2.74
C MET A 219 1.93 -8.18 2.27
N GLY A 220 2.72 -7.43 3.03
CA GLY A 220 4.13 -7.15 2.73
C GLY A 220 4.97 -8.41 2.76
N LEU A 221 4.79 -9.26 3.77
CA LEU A 221 5.46 -10.57 3.87
C LEU A 221 5.11 -11.49 2.71
N ALA A 222 3.83 -11.58 2.36
CA ALA A 222 3.37 -12.37 1.22
C ALA A 222 4.08 -11.89 -0.06
N ASN A 223 4.00 -10.59 -0.37
CA ASN A 223 4.68 -10.00 -1.52
C ASN A 223 6.20 -10.25 -1.53
N TRP A 224 6.85 -10.16 -0.36
CA TRP A 224 8.30 -10.36 -0.24
C TRP A 224 8.70 -11.81 -0.50
N SER A 225 7.92 -12.78 -0.02
CA SER A 225 8.18 -14.21 -0.26
C SER A 225 8.15 -14.58 -1.75
N TYR A 226 7.30 -13.91 -2.55
CA TYR A 226 7.22 -14.13 -3.99
C TYR A 226 8.39 -13.54 -4.78
N VAL A 227 9.02 -12.47 -4.31
CA VAL A 227 10.23 -11.90 -4.97
C VAL A 227 11.36 -12.93 -5.01
N PHE A 228 11.41 -13.86 -4.05
CA PHE A 228 12.42 -14.93 -4.01
C PHE A 228 12.09 -16.13 -4.90
N ILE A 229 10.85 -16.28 -5.35
CA ILE A 229 10.48 -17.33 -6.31
C ILE A 229 10.68 -16.75 -7.71
N ILE A 230 11.90 -16.94 -8.23
CA ILE A 230 12.54 -16.41 -9.46
C ILE A 230 11.66 -16.37 -10.74
N VAL A 231 10.49 -17.01 -10.75
CA VAL A 231 9.65 -17.18 -11.96
C VAL A 231 8.72 -15.97 -12.23
N ASN A 232 8.49 -15.06 -11.29
CA ASN A 232 7.60 -13.89 -11.45
C ASN A 232 8.26 -12.57 -11.01
N ILE A 233 9.44 -12.28 -11.52
CA ILE A 233 10.28 -11.17 -11.04
C ILE A 233 9.67 -9.79 -11.32
N THR A 234 8.94 -9.55 -12.39
CA THR A 234 8.64 -8.16 -12.81
C THR A 234 7.57 -7.44 -11.97
N ASP A 235 6.45 -8.10 -11.68
CA ASP A 235 5.26 -7.37 -11.21
C ASP A 235 5.22 -7.10 -9.69
N PRO A 236 5.53 -8.08 -8.82
CA PRO A 236 5.61 -7.83 -7.38
C PRO A 236 6.72 -6.81 -7.07
N ILE A 237 7.80 -6.84 -7.84
CA ILE A 237 8.93 -5.91 -7.73
C ILE A 237 8.50 -4.48 -7.96
N VAL A 238 7.78 -4.17 -9.03
CA VAL A 238 7.40 -2.77 -9.32
C VAL A 238 6.51 -2.20 -8.22
N MET A 239 5.54 -2.97 -7.74
CA MET A 239 4.65 -2.51 -6.66
C MET A 239 5.37 -2.39 -5.31
N MET A 240 6.21 -3.36 -4.96
CA MET A 240 6.98 -3.31 -3.71
C MET A 240 8.05 -2.21 -3.75
N MET A 241 8.66 -1.98 -4.90
CA MET A 241 9.58 -0.88 -5.13
C MET A 241 8.86 0.46 -4.93
N GLY A 242 7.67 0.64 -5.51
CA GLY A 242 6.86 1.84 -5.31
C GLY A 242 6.53 2.07 -3.83
N ALA A 243 6.10 1.03 -3.12
CA ALA A 243 5.84 1.09 -1.68
C ALA A 243 7.10 1.44 -0.87
N ALA A 244 8.24 0.84 -1.21
CA ALA A 244 9.53 1.09 -0.56
C ALA A 244 10.03 2.52 -0.79
N ILE A 245 9.91 3.05 -2.01
CA ILE A 245 10.24 4.44 -2.32
C ILE A 245 9.38 5.39 -1.50
N VAL A 246 8.06 5.14 -1.42
CA VAL A 246 7.17 5.99 -0.62
C VAL A 246 7.50 5.87 0.87
N ALA A 247 7.85 4.67 1.36
CA ALA A 247 8.29 4.45 2.74
C ALA A 247 9.58 5.22 3.07
N ASP A 248 10.55 5.26 2.15
CA ASP A 248 11.77 6.06 2.30
C ASP A 248 11.44 7.56 2.30
N LEU A 249 10.58 8.02 1.40
CA LEU A 249 10.12 9.41 1.41
C LEU A 249 9.46 9.77 2.76
N ILE A 250 8.61 8.90 3.30
CA ILE A 250 8.03 9.08 4.64
C ILE A 250 9.11 9.16 5.72
N SER A 251 10.12 8.29 5.64
CA SER A 251 11.27 8.28 6.56
C SER A 251 12.03 9.61 6.50
N ASP A 252 12.23 10.16 5.31
CA ASP A 252 12.87 11.46 5.10
C ASP A 252 12.03 12.60 5.68
N GLU A 253 10.71 12.60 5.44
CA GLU A 253 9.80 13.58 6.03
C GLU A 253 9.83 13.50 7.58
N TYR A 254 9.85 12.29 8.14
CA TYR A 254 9.97 12.05 9.58
C TYR A 254 11.31 12.53 10.14
N ASN A 255 12.43 12.22 9.49
CA ASN A 255 13.76 12.64 9.93
C ASN A 255 13.90 14.17 9.85
N TYR A 256 13.30 14.81 8.85
CA TYR A 256 13.21 16.26 8.76
C TYR A 256 12.45 16.85 9.95
N LEU A 257 11.25 16.33 10.25
CA LEU A 257 10.45 16.76 11.40
C LEU A 257 11.23 16.63 12.70
N ARG A 258 11.89 15.49 12.92
CA ARG A 258 12.72 15.24 14.09
C ARG A 258 13.83 16.29 14.24
N THR A 259 14.59 16.53 13.18
CA THR A 259 15.68 17.54 13.18
C THR A 259 15.14 18.94 13.43
N LYS A 260 14.02 19.30 12.78
CA LYS A 260 13.40 20.63 12.94
C LYS A 260 12.91 20.88 14.35
N PHE A 261 12.30 19.89 15.00
CA PHE A 261 11.86 20.04 16.39
C PHE A 261 13.03 20.15 17.38
N ILE A 262 14.16 19.48 17.11
CA ILE A 262 15.39 19.67 17.90
C ILE A 262 15.92 21.09 17.73
N GLU A 263 15.98 21.60 16.50
CA GLU A 263 16.42 22.98 16.22
C GLU A 263 15.55 24.01 16.95
N ILE A 264 14.21 23.87 16.85
CA ILE A 264 13.25 24.75 17.54
C ILE A 264 13.44 24.67 19.07
N ARG A 265 13.65 23.47 19.62
CA ARG A 265 13.87 23.29 21.07
C ARG A 265 15.13 24.00 21.56
N ILE A 266 16.22 23.97 20.78
CA ILE A 266 17.48 24.65 21.13
C ILE A 266 17.28 26.17 21.18
N HIS A 267 16.55 26.72 20.21
CA HIS A 267 16.32 28.16 20.07
C HIS A 267 15.14 28.68 20.92
N CYS A 268 14.43 27.80 21.63
CA CYS A 268 13.32 28.18 22.49
C CYS A 268 13.82 28.60 23.88
N ASN A 269 13.60 29.87 24.23
CA ASN A 269 13.96 30.42 25.54
C ASN A 269 12.95 30.07 26.65
N ASN A 270 11.74 29.63 26.30
CA ASN A 270 10.70 29.32 27.28
C ASN A 270 10.84 27.87 27.78
N GLU A 271 11.12 27.71 29.08
CA GLU A 271 11.32 26.40 29.70
C GLU A 271 10.11 25.46 29.56
N ARG A 272 8.89 26.00 29.60
CA ARG A 272 7.67 25.21 29.41
C ARG A 272 7.59 24.62 28.00
N HIS A 273 7.88 25.41 26.98
CA HIS A 273 7.90 24.89 25.61
C HIS A 273 9.04 23.90 25.42
N ARG A 274 10.19 24.13 26.07
CA ARG A 274 11.33 23.20 26.03
C ARG A 274 10.99 21.84 26.66
N SER A 275 10.16 21.79 27.71
CA SER A 275 9.71 20.52 28.29
C SER A 275 8.68 19.80 27.41
N GLU A 276 7.74 20.52 26.81
CA GLU A 276 6.78 19.97 25.84
C GLU A 276 7.49 19.43 24.58
N PHE A 277 8.50 20.15 24.06
CA PHE A 277 9.32 19.65 22.94
C PHE A 277 10.13 18.41 23.31
N LYS A 278 10.57 18.30 24.58
CA LYS A 278 11.22 17.08 25.06
C LYS A 278 10.25 15.89 25.06
N GLN A 279 8.98 16.10 25.43
CA GLN A 279 7.95 15.07 25.32
C GLN A 279 7.70 14.66 23.87
N LEU A 280 7.57 15.63 22.96
CA LEU A 280 7.43 15.35 21.53
C LEU A 280 8.62 14.56 20.98
N GLN A 281 9.84 14.88 21.41
CA GLN A 281 11.04 14.16 21.01
C GLN A 281 11.04 12.70 21.51
N ILE A 282 10.69 12.47 22.78
CA ILE A 282 10.56 11.11 23.33
C ILE A 282 9.53 10.32 22.53
N LEU A 283 8.43 10.97 22.14
CA LEU A 283 7.36 10.34 21.37
C LEU A 283 7.83 9.96 19.97
N LEU A 284 8.54 10.85 19.28
CA LEU A 284 9.18 10.57 17.98
C LEU A 284 10.16 9.39 18.10
N GLU A 285 10.99 9.36 19.14
CA GLU A 285 11.99 8.30 19.35
C GLU A 285 11.38 6.94 19.68
N ASN A 286 10.30 6.91 20.48
CA ASN A 286 9.63 5.66 20.86
C ASN A 286 8.73 5.10 19.75
N TYR A 287 8.17 5.97 18.90
CA TYR A 287 7.21 5.59 17.87
C TYR A 287 7.61 6.14 16.51
N PRO A 288 8.74 5.70 15.92
CA PRO A 288 9.17 6.19 14.61
C PRO A 288 8.13 5.83 13.54
N LEU A 289 7.86 6.75 12.61
CA LEU A 289 6.97 6.52 11.47
C LEU A 289 7.63 5.62 10.40
N ARG A 290 8.01 4.42 10.81
CA ARG A 290 8.68 3.42 9.97
C ARG A 290 7.75 2.24 9.75
N PHE A 291 7.65 1.82 8.49
CA PHE A 291 7.02 0.55 8.17
C PHE A 291 8.06 -0.55 8.21
N CYS A 292 7.86 -1.53 9.08
CA CYS A 292 8.73 -2.69 9.15
C CYS A 292 7.96 -3.92 8.67
N ILE A 293 8.51 -4.63 7.67
CA ILE A 293 7.94 -5.89 7.15
C ILE A 293 8.02 -6.95 8.25
N LEU A 294 9.18 -7.02 8.90
CA LEU A 294 9.46 -7.83 10.10
C LEU A 294 9.87 -6.91 11.24
N PRO A 295 9.82 -7.33 12.53
CA PRO A 295 10.06 -6.46 13.69
C PRO A 295 11.32 -5.58 13.60
N ASN A 296 12.37 -6.03 12.89
CA ASN A 296 13.64 -5.31 12.75
C ASN A 296 14.03 -5.03 11.29
N ILE A 297 13.14 -5.25 10.32
CA ILE A 297 13.44 -5.08 8.90
C ILE A 297 12.54 -3.97 8.34
N PRO A 298 13.05 -2.72 8.29
CA PRO A 298 12.31 -1.61 7.70
C PRO A 298 12.13 -1.85 6.21
N LEU A 299 10.95 -1.55 5.69
CA LEU A 299 10.71 -1.48 4.25
C LEU A 299 11.43 -0.24 3.71
N THR A 300 12.63 -0.45 3.18
CA THR A 300 13.41 0.59 2.49
C THR A 300 13.70 0.18 1.06
N PHE A 301 13.93 1.15 0.18
CA PHE A 301 14.37 0.88 -1.18
C PHE A 301 15.75 0.21 -1.20
N SER A 302 16.63 0.53 -0.24
CA SER A 302 17.93 -0.15 -0.14
C SER A 302 17.78 -1.64 0.19
N LEU A 303 16.87 -2.01 1.09
CA LEU A 303 16.59 -3.42 1.38
C LEU A 303 16.14 -4.16 0.12
N PHE A 304 15.29 -3.50 -0.67
CA PHE A 304 14.82 -4.03 -1.94
C PHE A 304 15.97 -4.26 -2.94
N LEU A 305 16.83 -3.27 -3.15
CA LEU A 305 18.02 -3.39 -4.01
C LEU A 305 18.99 -4.47 -3.52
N CYS A 306 19.23 -4.54 -2.20
CA CYS A 306 20.06 -5.59 -1.60
C CYS A 306 19.49 -6.99 -1.85
N SER A 307 18.16 -7.13 -1.82
CA SER A 307 17.49 -8.42 -2.06
C SER A 307 17.61 -8.85 -3.52
N ILE A 308 17.43 -7.93 -4.47
CA ILE A 308 17.67 -8.20 -5.90
C ILE A 308 19.13 -8.56 -6.14
N SER A 309 20.06 -7.76 -5.59
CA SER A 309 21.50 -8.01 -5.74
C SER A 309 21.88 -9.39 -5.21
N PHE A 310 21.39 -9.75 -4.03
CA PHE A 310 21.59 -11.07 -3.43
C PHE A 310 21.01 -12.19 -4.31
N ALA A 311 19.81 -12.04 -4.86
CA ALA A 311 19.22 -13.02 -5.75
C ALA A 311 20.05 -13.21 -7.03
N ILE A 312 20.49 -12.11 -7.67
CA ILE A 312 21.32 -12.15 -8.88
C ILE A 312 22.66 -12.84 -8.59
N ILE A 313 23.33 -12.47 -7.49
CA ILE A 313 24.61 -13.07 -7.08
C ILE A 313 24.48 -14.58 -6.87
N ASN A 314 23.40 -15.05 -6.22
CA ASN A 314 23.19 -16.48 -6.02
C ASN A 314 22.88 -17.22 -7.33
N VAL A 315 22.09 -16.62 -8.23
CA VAL A 315 21.85 -17.21 -9.56
C VAL A 315 23.16 -17.36 -10.32
N ILE A 316 24.01 -16.33 -10.32
CA ILE A 316 25.33 -16.39 -10.96
C ILE A 316 26.20 -17.47 -10.30
N ALA A 317 26.23 -17.54 -8.98
CA ALA A 317 27.03 -18.53 -8.25
C ALA A 317 26.58 -19.97 -8.55
N VAL A 318 25.27 -20.23 -8.62
CA VAL A 318 24.72 -21.55 -8.98
C VAL A 318 25.10 -21.91 -10.42
N LEU A 319 24.95 -20.98 -11.37
CA LEU A 319 25.32 -21.20 -12.77
C LEU A 319 26.83 -21.47 -12.94
N GLN A 320 27.67 -20.86 -12.09
CA GLN A 320 29.12 -21.11 -12.08
C GLN A 320 29.52 -22.45 -11.48
N ILE A 321 28.70 -23.04 -10.59
CA ILE A 321 28.95 -24.38 -10.03
C ILE A 321 28.53 -25.47 -11.02
N GLU A 322 27.51 -25.20 -11.84
CA GLU A 322 27.03 -26.14 -12.87
C GLU A 322 27.86 -26.13 -14.17
N SER A 323 28.67 -25.10 -14.41
CA SER A 323 29.62 -25.00 -15.53
C SER A 323 30.99 -25.57 -15.20
#